data_AF-A0A2G6GTZ1-F1
#
_entry.id   AF-A0A2G6GTZ1-F1
#
_cell.length_a   1.000
_cell.length_b   1.000
_cell.length_c   1.000
_cell.angle_alpha   90.00
_cell.angle_beta   90.00
_cell.angle_gamma   90.00
#
_symmetry.space_group_name_H-M   'P 1'
#
loop_
_entity.id
_entity.type
_entity.pdbx_description
1 polymer ?
#
loop_
_entity_poly.entity_id
_entity_poly.type
_entity_poly.pdbx_seq_one_letter_code
_entity_poly.pdbx_strand_id
1 'polypeptide(L)'
;MMQQESAGLATALDVLQREEARLVEALRRGSDHDEEARLLLSDLKRAVAWLARIEELGLGPASRYDILPIPDLPDAFASYRIMDDCDSDDREDWRELSEGLIIAGGDFIISRKG
;
A
#
# COMPACT_ATOMS: atom_id res chain seq x y z
N MET A 1 6.44 2.81 19.13
CA MET A 1 5.91 2.04 17.99
C MET A 1 6.74 2.26 16.72
N MET A 2 6.99 3.51 16.28
CA MET A 2 7.80 3.81 15.08
C MET A 2 9.20 3.14 15.01
N GLN A 3 9.91 2.94 16.13
CA GLN A 3 11.25 2.34 16.13
C GLN A 3 11.28 0.83 15.85
N GLN A 4 10.19 0.09 16.10
CA GLN A 4 10.13 -1.35 15.81
C GLN A 4 9.82 -1.63 14.33
N GLU A 5 9.25 -0.66 13.62
CA GLU A 5 8.75 -0.82 12.25
C GLU A 5 9.77 -0.40 11.20
N SER A 6 10.54 0.66 11.46
CA SER A 6 11.76 0.94 10.68
C SER A 6 12.73 -0.25 10.74
N ALA A 7 12.78 -0.94 11.89
CA ALA A 7 13.55 -2.17 12.03
C ALA A 7 12.98 -3.32 11.17
N GLY A 8 11.66 -3.41 10.99
CA GLY A 8 11.02 -4.42 10.14
C GLY A 8 11.30 -4.23 8.65
N LEU A 9 11.19 -2.99 8.16
CA LEU A 9 11.51 -2.66 6.76
C LEU A 9 13.00 -2.88 6.46
N ALA A 10 13.88 -2.40 7.36
CA ALA A 10 15.31 -2.60 7.23
C ALA A 10 15.70 -4.08 7.24
N THR A 11 15.02 -4.90 8.07
CA THR A 11 15.23 -6.36 8.10
C THR A 11 14.77 -7.01 6.79
N ALA A 12 13.62 -6.62 6.26
CA ALA A 12 13.13 -7.16 4.98
C ALA A 12 14.05 -6.81 3.80
N LEU A 13 14.56 -5.57 3.76
CA LEU A 13 15.52 -5.13 2.75
C LEU A 13 16.83 -5.94 2.82
N ASP A 14 17.41 -6.14 4.02
CA ASP A 14 18.64 -6.92 4.19
C ASP A 14 18.47 -8.39 3.75
N VAL A 15 17.34 -9.02 4.07
CA VAL A 15 17.03 -10.40 3.63
C VAL A 15 16.95 -10.48 2.10
N LEU A 16 16.22 -9.57 1.48
CA LEU A 16 16.04 -9.56 0.02
C LEU A 16 17.36 -9.27 -0.71
N GLN A 17 18.17 -8.33 -0.22
CA GLN A 17 19.48 -8.01 -0.82
C GLN A 17 20.47 -9.18 -0.74
N ARG A 18 20.45 -9.94 0.36
CA ARG A 18 21.27 -11.15 0.48
C ARG A 18 20.84 -12.23 -0.51
N GLU A 19 19.54 -12.38 -0.71
CA GLU A 19 19.01 -13.36 -1.66
C GLU A 19 19.27 -12.95 -3.12
N GLU A 20 19.20 -11.65 -3.42
CA GLU A 20 19.64 -11.09 -4.71
C GLU A 20 21.10 -11.47 -4.99
N ALA A 21 22.01 -11.20 -4.03
CA ALA A 21 23.43 -11.53 -4.15
C ALA A 21 23.65 -13.04 -4.35
N ARG A 22 22.90 -13.88 -3.64
CA ARG A 22 22.97 -15.35 -3.77
C ARG A 22 22.58 -15.81 -5.17
N LEU A 23 21.49 -15.27 -5.73
CA LEU A 23 21.01 -15.60 -7.08
C LEU A 23 21.96 -15.11 -8.17
N VAL A 24 22.53 -13.91 -8.03
CA VAL A 24 23.54 -13.39 -8.96
C VAL A 24 24.76 -14.30 -9.00
N GLU A 25 25.25 -14.76 -7.85
CA GLU A 25 26.38 -15.69 -7.78
C GLU A 25 26.03 -17.10 -8.27
N ALA A 26 24.77 -17.54 -8.15
CA ALA A 26 24.31 -18.80 -8.74
C ALA A 26 24.29 -18.73 -10.27
N LEU A 27 23.72 -17.66 -10.84
CA LEU A 27 23.68 -17.41 -12.28
C LEU A 27 25.08 -17.27 -12.90
N ARG A 28 26.02 -16.61 -12.19
CA ARG A 28 27.42 -16.49 -12.64
C ARG A 28 28.14 -17.83 -12.76
N ARG A 29 27.75 -18.82 -11.95
CA ARG A 29 28.35 -20.16 -11.94
C ARG A 29 27.77 -21.09 -13.01
N GLY A 30 26.73 -20.65 -13.72
CA GLY A 30 25.99 -21.43 -14.71
C GLY A 30 25.09 -22.45 -14.04
N SER A 31 23.77 -22.28 -14.15
CA SER A 31 22.79 -23.21 -13.57
C SER A 31 21.78 -23.66 -14.62
N ASP A 32 21.29 -24.90 -14.51
CA ASP A 32 20.25 -25.43 -15.41
C ASP A 32 18.89 -24.70 -15.26
N HIS A 33 18.73 -23.89 -14.21
CA HIS A 33 17.55 -23.09 -13.91
C HIS A 33 17.75 -21.59 -14.21
N ASP A 34 18.66 -21.24 -15.12
CA ASP A 34 19.03 -19.86 -15.42
C ASP A 34 17.84 -18.95 -15.77
N GLU A 35 16.80 -19.48 -16.44
CA GLU A 35 15.60 -18.71 -16.79
C GLU A 35 14.74 -18.38 -15.56
N GLU A 36 14.47 -19.37 -14.71
CA GLU A 36 13.68 -19.23 -13.48
C GLU A 36 14.41 -18.36 -12.44
N ALA A 37 15.73 -18.52 -12.34
CA ALA A 37 16.58 -17.68 -11.50
C ALA A 37 16.65 -16.23 -12.00
N ARG A 38 16.60 -15.98 -13.32
CA ARG A 38 16.51 -14.61 -13.88
C ARG A 38 15.16 -13.97 -13.60
N LEU A 39 14.06 -14.72 -13.71
CA LEU A 39 12.72 -14.24 -13.35
C LEU A 39 12.66 -13.88 -11.87
N LEU A 40 13.11 -14.78 -11.00
CA LEU A 40 13.15 -14.56 -9.57
C LEU A 40 14.03 -13.35 -9.21
N LEU A 41 15.18 -13.18 -9.87
CA LEU A 41 16.05 -12.02 -9.69
C LEU A 41 15.39 -10.70 -10.12
N SER A 42 14.62 -10.72 -11.21
CA SER A 42 13.85 -9.55 -11.67
C SER A 42 12.79 -9.13 -10.66
N ASP A 43 12.07 -10.10 -10.11
CA ASP A 43 11.03 -9.84 -9.10
C ASP A 43 11.64 -9.36 -7.78
N LEU A 44 12.78 -9.93 -7.37
CA LEU A 44 13.55 -9.49 -6.20
C LEU A 44 14.00 -8.03 -6.33
N LYS A 45 14.57 -7.64 -7.47
CA LYS A 45 14.97 -6.26 -7.74
C LYS A 45 13.80 -5.29 -7.67
N ARG A 46 12.63 -5.70 -8.17
CA ARG A 46 11.41 -4.89 -8.11
C ARG A 46 10.91 -4.72 -6.69
N ALA A 47 10.90 -5.79 -5.90
CA ALA A 47 10.52 -5.75 -4.50
C ALA A 47 11.43 -4.82 -3.68
N VAL A 48 12.75 -4.90 -3.88
CA VAL A 48 13.73 -4.00 -3.24
C VAL A 48 13.48 -2.55 -3.63
N ALA A 49 13.26 -2.27 -4.92
CA ALA A 49 12.98 -0.92 -5.40
C ALA A 49 11.69 -0.33 -4.80
N TRP A 50 10.63 -1.13 -4.69
CA TRP A 50 9.38 -0.72 -4.05
C TRP A 50 9.55 -0.44 -2.55
N LEU A 51 10.24 -1.31 -1.82
CA LEU A 51 10.49 -1.12 -0.39
C LEU A 51 11.33 0.14 -0.11
N ALA A 52 12.37 0.39 -0.91
CA ALA A 52 13.16 1.61 -0.81
C ALA A 52 12.32 2.87 -1.11
N ARG A 53 11.41 2.79 -2.09
CA ARG A 53 10.52 3.91 -2.42
C ARG A 53 9.50 4.20 -1.31
N ILE A 54 8.99 3.16 -0.64
CA ILE A 54 8.10 3.29 0.53
C ILE A 54 8.84 4.00 1.66
N GLU A 55 10.10 3.65 1.92
CA GLU A 55 10.95 4.31 2.91
C GLU A 55 11.16 5.79 2.60
N GLU A 56 11.54 6.10 1.36
CA GLU A 56 11.81 7.47 0.90
C GLU A 56 10.57 8.37 1.02
N LEU A 57 9.40 7.84 0.66
CA LEU A 57 8.13 8.57 0.69
C LEU A 57 7.55 8.68 2.12
N GLY A 58 8.11 7.98 3.10
CA GLY A 58 7.59 7.95 4.46
C GLY A 58 6.13 7.50 4.54
N LEU A 59 5.71 6.60 3.63
CA LEU A 59 4.34 6.12 3.60
C LEU A 59 4.05 5.39 4.92
N GLY A 60 2.98 5.80 5.59
CA GLY A 60 2.54 5.14 6.82
C GLY A 60 2.14 3.68 6.57
N PRO A 61 1.94 2.89 7.62
CA PRO A 61 1.52 1.51 7.45
C PRO A 61 0.18 1.45 6.70
N ALA A 62 -0.03 0.42 5.88
CA ALA A 62 -1.28 0.24 5.15
C ALA A 62 -2.52 0.14 6.07
N SER A 63 -2.31 -0.14 7.37
CA SER A 63 -3.31 -0.14 8.43
C SER A 63 -3.54 1.23 9.09
N ARG A 64 -2.79 2.27 8.70
CA ARG A 64 -2.98 3.63 9.22
C ARG A 64 -4.05 4.34 8.40
N TYR A 65 -5.20 4.52 9.05
CA TYR A 65 -6.27 5.36 8.56
C TYR A 65 -6.10 6.75 9.17
N ASP A 66 -5.95 7.77 8.34
CA ASP A 66 -6.00 9.16 8.79
C ASP A 66 -7.48 9.57 8.91
N ILE A 67 -7.97 9.71 10.15
CA ILE A 67 -9.31 10.24 10.41
C ILE A 67 -9.22 11.76 10.31
N LEU A 68 -9.62 12.31 9.17
CA LEU A 68 -9.67 13.75 8.96
C LEU A 68 -10.98 14.30 9.53
N PRO A 69 -10.93 15.13 10.59
CA PRO A 69 -12.12 15.80 11.07
C PRO A 69 -12.56 16.79 9.99
N ILE A 70 -13.82 16.69 9.62
CA ILE A 70 -14.45 17.68 8.76
C ILE A 70 -14.45 19.03 9.50
N PRO A 71 -14.15 20.16 8.83
CA PRO A 71 -14.18 21.48 9.46
C PRO A 71 -15.55 21.74 10.12
N ASP A 72 -15.52 22.14 11.40
CA ASP A 72 -16.71 22.57 12.13
C ASP A 72 -17.14 23.94 11.59
N LEU A 73 -18.09 23.91 10.67
CA LEU A 73 -18.67 25.11 10.09
C LEU A 73 -19.95 25.45 10.88
N PRO A 74 -20.00 26.60 11.57
CA PRO A 74 -21.03 26.92 12.56
C PRO A 74 -22.48 26.94 12.02
N ASP A 75 -22.66 26.97 10.69
CA ASP A 75 -23.96 27.01 10.02
C ASP A 75 -24.20 25.85 9.02
N ALA A 76 -23.35 24.82 9.01
CA ALA A 76 -23.46 23.74 8.03
C ALA A 76 -23.91 22.43 8.69
N PHE A 77 -25.21 22.15 8.66
CA PHE A 77 -25.66 20.77 8.52
C PHE A 77 -25.25 20.29 7.13
N ALA A 78 -23.98 19.95 6.97
CA ALA A 78 -23.50 19.36 5.73
C ALA A 78 -23.80 17.85 5.81
N SER A 79 -24.90 17.44 5.20
CA SER A 79 -25.04 16.08 4.71
C SER A 79 -23.96 15.89 3.63
N TYR A 80 -22.82 15.32 3.99
CA TYR A 80 -21.77 15.02 3.04
C TYR A 80 -22.19 13.81 2.21
N ARG A 81 -22.22 13.99 0.88
CA ARG A 81 -22.38 12.91 -0.10
C ARG A 81 -20.99 12.31 -0.31
N ILE A 82 -20.85 11.00 -0.11
CA ILE A 82 -19.60 10.31 -0.44
C ILE A 82 -19.65 9.98 -1.93
N MET A 83 -18.61 10.39 -2.66
CA MET A 83 -18.49 10.20 -4.11
C MET A 83 -17.26 9.34 -4.39
N ASP A 84 -17.38 8.41 -5.32
CA ASP A 84 -16.28 7.72 -5.99
C ASP A 84 -15.87 8.55 -7.21
N ASP A 85 -14.60 8.97 -7.29
CA ASP A 85 -14.07 9.77 -8.40
C ASP A 85 -13.86 8.95 -9.68
N CYS A 86 -14.00 7.62 -9.61
CA CYS A 86 -13.90 6.70 -10.74
C CYS A 86 -12.60 6.89 -11.56
N ASP A 87 -11.49 7.20 -10.88
CA ASP A 87 -10.18 7.51 -11.50
C ASP A 87 -10.21 8.70 -12.49
N SER A 88 -11.16 9.64 -12.33
CA SER A 88 -11.31 10.83 -13.17
C SER A 88 -11.34 12.11 -12.35
N ASP A 89 -10.61 13.12 -12.82
CA ASP A 89 -10.67 14.48 -12.26
C ASP A 89 -11.92 15.26 -12.74
N ASP A 90 -12.66 14.72 -13.73
CA ASP A 90 -13.92 15.31 -14.19
C ASP A 90 -15.06 14.94 -13.24
N ARG A 91 -15.69 15.96 -12.65
CA ARG A 91 -16.76 15.78 -11.66
C ARG A 91 -18.03 15.17 -12.22
N GLU A 92 -18.24 15.25 -13.54
CA GLU A 92 -19.38 14.61 -14.19
C GLU A 92 -19.26 13.07 -14.18
N ASP A 93 -18.04 12.54 -14.03
CA ASP A 93 -17.79 11.10 -13.95
C ASP A 93 -17.97 10.53 -12.54
N TRP A 94 -18.09 11.40 -11.53
CA TRP A 94 -18.14 10.99 -10.13
C TRP A 94 -19.48 10.34 -9.79
N ARG A 95 -19.44 9.24 -9.04
CA ARG A 95 -20.63 8.47 -8.67
C ARG A 95 -20.90 8.56 -7.18
N GLU A 96 -22.12 8.93 -6.81
CA GLU A 96 -22.51 8.91 -5.41
C GLU A 96 -22.66 7.48 -4.90
N LEU A 97 -22.06 7.21 -3.75
CA LEU A 97 -22.27 5.99 -2.97
C LEU A 97 -23.56 6.11 -2.15
N SER A 98 -24.73 6.04 -2.81
CA SER A 98 -26.02 6.33 -2.19
C SER A 98 -26.82 5.12 -1.69
N GLU A 99 -26.66 3.93 -2.29
CA GLU A 99 -27.48 2.76 -1.91
C GLU A 99 -26.73 1.43 -2.04
N GLY A 100 -26.93 0.54 -1.06
CA GLY A 100 -26.54 -0.86 -1.18
C GLY A 100 -25.03 -1.11 -1.14
N LEU A 101 -24.30 -0.50 -0.19
CA LEU A 101 -22.94 -0.93 0.14
C LEU A 101 -22.95 -2.44 0.43
N ILE A 102 -22.49 -3.23 -0.53
CA ILE A 102 -22.28 -4.66 -0.35
C ILE A 102 -21.01 -4.79 0.47
N ILE A 103 -21.20 -4.93 1.78
CA ILE A 103 -20.11 -5.14 2.73
C ILE A 103 -19.48 -6.49 2.41
N ALA A 104 -18.20 -6.47 2.04
CA ALA A 104 -17.40 -7.66 1.77
C ALA A 104 -16.53 -8.03 2.99
N GLY A 105 -16.00 -9.25 2.99
CA GLY A 105 -15.04 -9.66 4.01
C GLY A 105 -13.77 -8.79 3.95
N GLY A 106 -13.57 -7.93 4.95
CA GLY A 106 -12.46 -6.97 5.00
C GLY A 106 -12.90 -5.54 5.28
N ASP A 107 -14.19 -5.24 5.17
CA ASP A 107 -14.73 -3.90 5.42
C ASP A 107 -14.94 -3.64 6.92
N PHE A 108 -14.76 -2.39 7.35
CA PHE A 108 -14.97 -1.97 8.73
C PHE A 108 -16.05 -0.87 8.81
N ILE A 109 -17.06 -1.09 9.63
CA ILE A 109 -18.12 -0.10 9.88
C ILE A 109 -17.83 0.59 11.21
N ILE A 110 -17.74 1.91 11.20
CA ILE A 110 -17.61 2.71 12.42
C ILE A 110 -18.98 3.33 12.72
N SER A 111 -19.62 2.84 13.79
CA SER A 111 -20.85 3.44 14.32
C SER A 111 -20.58 4.10 15.67
N ARG A 112 -21.21 5.25 15.91
CA ARG A 112 -21.16 5.92 17.21
C ARG A 112 -22.12 5.22 18.17
N LYS A 113 -21.65 4.76 19.32
CA LYS A 113 -22.53 4.32 20.41
C LYS A 113 -23.34 5.51 20.91
N GLY A 114 -24.66 5.35 20.92
CA GLY A 114 -25.60 6.22 21.64
C GLY A 114 -25.47 6.09 23.14
#